data_AF-A0A434RT24-F1
#
_entry.id   AF-A0A434RT24-F1
#
_cell.length_a   1.000
_cell.length_b   1.000
_cell.length_c   1.000
_cell.angle_alpha   90.00
_cell.angle_beta   90.00
_cell.angle_gamma   90.00
#
_symmetry.space_group_name_H-M   'P 1'
#
loop_
_entity.id
_entity.type
_entity.pdbx_description
1 polymer ?
#
loop_
_entity_poly.entity_id
_entity_poly.type
_entity_poly.pdbx_seq_one_letter_code
_entity_poly.pdbx_strand_id
1 'polypeptide(L)'
;MIFRLLRLILIAIVAVAAQPSPGAMAQAIGQGSTQLIADQTKAIQDLTAKTDGLEKKLSAPDQDDAGLVDIRLQLEDISRAALNSALAFRSRLNDINARIQVLGPPPAQGQPPEPAIVANERAALTAEKAEINAVVAGAQNLSIRISGLVDRIATLRSQLFRSVLTKRYELSDALSPQAFSDAHDQFTGLYKAVASWLTFALKFKFQAMLAATLMALALAAVLLIGGRRLFGRIFEADASVEEPS
;
A
#
# COMPACT_ATOMS: atom_id res chain seq x y z
N MET A 1 -2.81 5.37 -81.72
CA MET A 1 -3.43 6.04 -80.55
C MET A 1 -4.68 5.33 -80.01
N ILE A 2 -5.49 4.68 -80.85
CA ILE A 2 -6.73 3.96 -80.46
C ILE A 2 -6.53 2.85 -79.43
N PHE A 3 -5.45 2.06 -79.52
CA PHE A 3 -5.16 0.99 -78.54
C PHE A 3 -4.81 1.50 -77.12
N ARG A 4 -4.33 2.74 -76.98
CA ARG A 4 -4.05 3.34 -75.65
C ARG A 4 -5.32 3.85 -74.99
N LEU A 5 -6.26 4.38 -75.78
CA LEU A 5 -7.58 4.78 -75.29
C LEU A 5 -8.43 3.57 -74.87
N LEU A 6 -8.38 2.46 -75.62
CA LEU A 6 -9.11 1.24 -75.26
C LEU A 6 -8.62 0.63 -73.94
N ARG A 7 -7.30 0.71 -73.67
CA ARG A 7 -6.68 0.20 -72.44
C ARG A 7 -7.04 1.05 -71.22
N LEU A 8 -7.16 2.36 -71.39
CA LEU A 8 -7.59 3.29 -70.32
C LEU A 8 -9.07 3.10 -69.98
N ILE A 9 -9.93 2.84 -70.97
CA ILE A 9 -11.35 2.54 -70.74
C ILE A 9 -11.51 1.19 -70.01
N LEU A 10 -10.70 0.18 -70.37
CA LEU A 10 -10.76 -1.13 -69.71
C LEU A 10 -10.30 -1.08 -68.24
N ILE A 11 -9.29 -0.25 -67.93
CA ILE A 11 -8.81 -0.05 -66.55
C ILE A 11 -9.83 0.75 -65.72
N ALA A 12 -10.52 1.73 -66.32
CA ALA A 12 -11.59 2.47 -65.65
C ALA A 12 -12.80 1.59 -65.32
N ILE A 13 -13.15 0.62 -66.17
CA ILE A 13 -14.26 -0.32 -65.92
C ILE A 13 -13.90 -1.32 -64.80
N VAL A 14 -12.65 -1.78 -64.72
CA VAL A 14 -12.19 -2.67 -63.64
C VAL A 14 -12.09 -1.95 -62.30
N ALA A 15 -11.73 -0.66 -62.29
CA ALA A 15 -11.68 0.14 -61.05
C ALA A 15 -13.06 0.46 -60.47
N VAL A 16 -14.10 0.56 -61.31
CA VAL A 16 -15.49 0.78 -60.86
C VAL A 16 -16.15 -0.52 -60.36
N ALA A 17 -15.71 -1.68 -60.84
CA ALA A 17 -16.18 -3.00 -60.37
C ALA A 17 -15.56 -3.45 -59.04
N ALA A 18 -14.51 -2.78 -58.56
CA ALA A 18 -13.81 -3.09 -57.30
C ALA A 18 -14.25 -2.20 -56.12
N GLN A 19 -15.46 -1.64 -56.15
CA GLN A 19 -16.04 -1.00 -54.98
C GLN A 19 -16.37 -2.09 -53.94
N PRO A 20 -15.81 -2.04 -52.72
CA PRO A 20 -16.10 -3.03 -51.69
C PRO A 20 -17.59 -3.00 -51.38
N SER A 21 -18.25 -4.17 -51.52
CA SER A 21 -19.67 -4.32 -51.24
C SER A 21 -19.93 -4.10 -49.73
N PRO A 22 -21.01 -3.38 -49.34
CA PRO A 22 -21.33 -3.09 -47.94
C PRO A 22 -21.43 -4.35 -47.04
N GLY A 23 -21.83 -5.49 -47.63
CA GLY A 23 -21.89 -6.78 -46.93
C GLY A 23 -20.52 -7.33 -46.52
N ALA A 24 -19.48 -7.13 -47.34
CA ALA A 24 -18.12 -7.57 -47.01
C ALA A 24 -17.54 -6.78 -45.83
N MET A 25 -17.89 -5.49 -45.71
CA MET A 25 -17.49 -4.66 -44.57
C MET A 25 -18.27 -5.04 -43.29
N ALA A 26 -19.56 -5.38 -43.39
CA ALA A 26 -20.34 -5.85 -42.25
C ALA A 26 -19.82 -7.18 -41.68
N GLN A 27 -19.42 -8.12 -42.55
CA GLN A 27 -18.83 -9.39 -42.13
C GLN A 27 -17.42 -9.24 -41.53
N ALA A 28 -16.58 -8.35 -42.07
CA ALA A 28 -15.26 -8.06 -41.49
C ALA A 28 -15.37 -7.42 -40.10
N ILE A 29 -16.36 -6.54 -39.89
CA ILE A 29 -16.61 -5.87 -38.60
C ILE A 29 -17.22 -6.83 -37.55
N GLY A 30 -17.99 -7.82 -37.97
CA GLY A 30 -18.52 -8.88 -37.09
C GLY A 30 -17.45 -9.90 -36.68
N GLN A 31 -16.53 -10.26 -37.58
CA GLN A 31 -15.42 -11.16 -37.25
C GLN A 31 -14.43 -10.52 -36.26
N GLY A 32 -14.15 -9.22 -36.40
CA GLY A 32 -13.29 -8.50 -35.46
C GLY A 32 -13.85 -8.43 -34.04
N SER A 33 -15.17 -8.34 -33.88
CA SER A 33 -15.78 -8.31 -32.54
C SER A 33 -15.83 -9.70 -31.89
N THR A 34 -16.12 -10.76 -32.63
CA THR A 34 -16.06 -12.13 -32.09
C THR A 34 -14.66 -12.47 -31.60
N GLN A 35 -13.62 -12.07 -32.36
CA GLN A 35 -12.23 -12.25 -31.93
C GLN A 35 -11.92 -11.44 -30.66
N LEU A 36 -12.33 -10.17 -30.60
CA LEU A 36 -12.15 -9.34 -29.41
C LEU A 36 -12.85 -9.95 -28.18
N ILE A 37 -14.07 -10.45 -28.33
CA ILE A 37 -14.82 -11.12 -27.25
C ILE A 37 -14.04 -12.35 -26.75
N ALA A 38 -13.56 -13.20 -27.67
CA ALA A 38 -12.79 -14.39 -27.30
C ALA A 38 -11.47 -14.03 -26.59
N ASP A 39 -10.73 -13.05 -27.11
CA ASP A 39 -9.45 -12.61 -26.55
C ASP A 39 -9.62 -12.01 -25.15
N GLN A 40 -10.62 -11.14 -24.95
CA GLN A 40 -10.89 -10.55 -23.64
C GLN A 40 -11.47 -11.57 -22.66
N THR A 41 -12.31 -12.50 -23.11
CA THR A 41 -12.81 -13.59 -22.27
C THR A 41 -11.65 -14.42 -21.72
N LYS A 42 -10.71 -14.79 -22.59
CA LYS A 42 -9.50 -15.51 -22.20
C LYS A 42 -8.63 -14.69 -21.25
N ALA A 43 -8.45 -13.39 -21.52
CA ALA A 43 -7.70 -12.50 -20.64
C ALA A 43 -8.31 -12.46 -19.23
N ILE A 44 -9.63 -12.33 -19.09
CA ILE A 44 -10.32 -12.35 -17.79
C ILE A 44 -10.17 -13.71 -17.09
N GLN A 45 -10.22 -14.82 -17.83
CA GLN A 45 -9.97 -16.16 -17.28
C GLN A 45 -8.54 -16.30 -16.75
N ASP A 46 -7.54 -15.86 -17.52
CA ASP A 46 -6.14 -15.90 -17.11
C ASP A 46 -5.88 -15.02 -15.87
N LEU A 47 -6.48 -13.84 -15.81
CA LEU A 47 -6.42 -12.94 -14.65
C LEU A 47 -7.11 -13.56 -13.41
N THR A 48 -8.21 -14.27 -13.62
CA THR A 48 -8.90 -15.01 -12.55
C THR A 48 -8.01 -16.12 -12.00
N ALA A 49 -7.39 -16.93 -12.86
CA ALA A 49 -6.49 -18.00 -12.45
C ALA A 49 -5.26 -17.47 -11.70
N LYS A 50 -4.69 -16.33 -12.13
CA LYS A 50 -3.62 -15.64 -11.40
C LYS A 50 -4.08 -15.20 -10.02
N THR A 51 -5.27 -14.62 -9.92
CA THR A 51 -5.87 -14.20 -8.63
C THR A 51 -6.07 -15.39 -7.69
N ASP A 52 -6.54 -16.53 -8.20
CA ASP A 52 -6.67 -17.78 -7.42
C ASP A 52 -5.31 -18.24 -6.87
N GLY A 53 -4.26 -18.15 -7.70
CA GLY A 53 -2.90 -18.47 -7.27
C GLY A 53 -2.40 -17.55 -6.16
N LEU A 54 -2.68 -16.24 -6.26
CA LEU A 54 -2.31 -15.26 -5.24
C LEU A 54 -3.09 -15.45 -3.93
N GLU A 55 -4.39 -15.75 -4.01
CA GLU A 55 -5.20 -16.03 -2.83
C GLU A 55 -4.71 -17.29 -2.07
N LYS A 56 -4.28 -18.33 -2.81
CA LYS A 56 -3.65 -19.50 -2.20
C LYS A 56 -2.35 -19.15 -1.49
N LYS A 57 -1.48 -18.34 -2.13
CA LYS A 57 -0.24 -17.84 -1.51
C LYS A 57 -0.51 -16.97 -0.28
N LEU A 58 -1.59 -16.20 -0.28
CA LEU A 58 -2.01 -15.37 0.85
C LEU A 58 -2.42 -16.21 2.06
N SER A 59 -2.88 -17.45 1.84
CA SER A 59 -3.28 -18.37 2.91
C SER A 59 -2.12 -19.27 3.39
N ALA A 60 -0.91 -19.09 2.85
CA ALA A 60 0.26 -19.82 3.31
C ALA A 60 0.69 -19.34 4.72
N PRO A 61 1.07 -20.26 5.62
CA PRO A 61 1.41 -19.93 7.02
C PRO A 61 2.69 -19.10 7.17
N ASP A 62 3.58 -19.14 6.18
CA ASP A 62 4.93 -18.55 6.26
C ASP A 62 5.01 -17.15 5.62
N GLN A 63 3.88 -16.44 5.49
CA GLN A 63 3.90 -15.13 4.84
C GLN A 63 4.50 -14.03 5.73
N ASP A 64 5.46 -13.30 5.16
CA ASP A 64 6.06 -12.13 5.77
C ASP A 64 5.48 -10.82 5.19
N ASP A 65 5.80 -9.68 5.80
CA ASP A 65 5.24 -8.39 5.37
C ASP A 65 5.63 -8.07 3.92
N ALA A 66 6.83 -8.45 3.50
CA ALA A 66 7.34 -8.22 2.14
C ALA A 66 6.54 -9.02 1.10
N GLY A 67 6.30 -10.31 1.34
CA GLY A 67 5.49 -11.16 0.47
C GLY A 67 4.03 -10.70 0.40
N LEU A 68 3.46 -10.21 1.51
CA LEU A 68 2.12 -9.62 1.52
C LEU A 68 2.04 -8.33 0.68
N VAL A 69 3.07 -7.50 0.70
CA VAL A 69 3.15 -6.29 -0.14
C VAL A 69 3.27 -6.66 -1.62
N ASP A 70 4.11 -7.65 -1.96
CA ASP A 70 4.26 -8.13 -3.33
C ASP A 70 2.93 -8.69 -3.88
N ILE A 71 2.24 -9.53 -3.11
CA ILE A 71 0.90 -10.05 -3.48
C ILE A 71 -0.07 -8.89 -3.71
N ARG A 72 -0.08 -7.87 -2.85
CA ARG A 72 -0.94 -6.70 -3.02
C ARG A 72 -0.66 -5.96 -4.34
N LEU A 73 0.61 -5.73 -4.67
CA LEU A 73 0.98 -5.06 -5.93
C LEU A 73 0.51 -5.85 -7.14
N GLN A 74 0.72 -7.18 -7.13
CA GLN A 74 0.26 -8.04 -8.21
C GLN A 74 -1.28 -8.04 -8.33
N LEU A 75 -2.00 -8.03 -7.22
CA LEU A 75 -3.47 -7.91 -7.21
C LEU A 75 -3.92 -6.56 -7.80
N GLU A 76 -3.27 -5.45 -7.47
CA GLU A 76 -3.57 -4.13 -8.04
C GLU A 76 -3.33 -4.09 -9.55
N ASP A 77 -2.26 -4.72 -10.04
CA ASP A 77 -1.98 -4.84 -11.47
C ASP A 77 -3.05 -5.67 -12.19
N ILE A 78 -3.48 -6.78 -11.59
CA ILE A 78 -4.58 -7.60 -12.12
C ILE A 78 -5.88 -6.79 -12.18
N SER A 79 -6.20 -5.99 -11.15
CA SER A 79 -7.39 -5.14 -11.14
C SER A 79 -7.36 -4.13 -12.28
N ARG A 80 -6.22 -3.46 -12.52
CA ARG A 80 -6.04 -2.54 -13.65
C ARG A 80 -6.21 -3.26 -14.99
N ALA A 81 -5.63 -4.44 -15.14
CA ALA A 81 -5.75 -5.24 -16.36
C ALA A 81 -7.20 -5.67 -16.63
N ALA A 82 -7.94 -6.07 -15.60
CA ALA A 82 -9.36 -6.42 -15.71
C ALA A 82 -10.21 -5.21 -16.14
N LEU A 83 -9.96 -4.04 -15.55
CA LEU A 83 -10.65 -2.80 -15.95
C LEU A 83 -10.34 -2.42 -17.40
N ASN A 84 -9.08 -2.53 -17.84
CA ASN A 84 -8.70 -2.27 -19.23
C ASN A 84 -9.42 -3.20 -20.21
N SER A 85 -9.63 -4.47 -19.85
CA SER A 85 -10.41 -5.42 -20.65
C SER A 85 -11.87 -4.96 -20.82
N ALA A 86 -12.52 -4.50 -19.74
CA ALA A 86 -13.86 -3.94 -19.81
C ALA A 86 -13.92 -2.64 -20.65
N LEU A 87 -12.88 -1.80 -20.56
CA LEU A 87 -12.79 -0.54 -21.31
C LEU A 87 -12.66 -0.76 -22.83
N ALA A 88 -12.03 -1.86 -23.26
CA ALA A 88 -11.85 -2.21 -24.67
C ALA A 88 -13.19 -2.34 -25.42
N PHE A 89 -14.27 -2.69 -24.72
CA PHE A 89 -15.60 -2.86 -25.33
C PHE A 89 -16.43 -1.57 -25.44
N ARG A 90 -15.96 -0.43 -24.89
CA ARG A 90 -16.74 0.82 -24.89
C ARG A 90 -17.19 1.25 -26.28
N SER A 91 -16.27 1.29 -27.25
CA SER A 91 -16.59 1.68 -28.63
C SER A 91 -17.60 0.72 -29.24
N ARG A 92 -17.36 -0.59 -29.12
CA ARG A 92 -18.22 -1.61 -29.73
C ARG A 92 -19.63 -1.60 -29.15
N LEU A 93 -19.78 -1.42 -27.84
CA LEU A 93 -21.09 -1.31 -27.21
C LEU A 93 -21.85 -0.07 -27.71
N ASN A 94 -21.17 1.06 -27.91
CA ASN A 94 -21.79 2.25 -28.48
C ASN A 94 -22.27 2.00 -29.91
N ASP A 95 -21.45 1.35 -30.74
CA ASP A 95 -21.81 1.02 -32.13
C ASP A 95 -23.01 0.06 -32.20
N ILE A 96 -23.01 -0.98 -31.35
CA ILE A 96 -24.13 -1.93 -31.25
C ILE A 96 -25.41 -1.20 -30.84
N ASN A 97 -25.35 -0.36 -29.79
CA ASN A 97 -26.51 0.38 -29.32
C ASN A 97 -27.05 1.35 -30.38
N ALA A 98 -26.17 2.05 -31.11
CA ALA A 98 -26.55 2.93 -32.21
C ALA A 98 -27.22 2.16 -33.35
N ARG A 99 -26.68 0.99 -33.73
CA ARG A 99 -27.30 0.12 -34.76
C ARG A 99 -28.66 -0.40 -34.33
N ILE A 100 -28.80 -0.89 -33.10
CA ILE A 100 -30.09 -1.34 -32.55
C ILE A 100 -31.12 -0.20 -32.56
N GLN A 101 -30.70 1.03 -32.24
CA GLN A 101 -31.56 2.21 -32.28
C GLN A 101 -32.04 2.54 -33.71
N VAL A 102 -31.16 2.43 -34.71
CA VAL A 102 -31.51 2.60 -36.13
C VAL A 102 -32.48 1.52 -36.61
N LEU A 103 -32.34 0.28 -36.13
CA LEU A 103 -33.27 -0.82 -36.46
C LEU A 103 -34.67 -0.65 -35.82
N GLY A 104 -34.84 0.31 -34.89
CA GLY A 104 -36.11 0.58 -34.21
C GLY A 104 -36.54 -0.54 -33.26
N PRO A 105 -37.71 -0.48 -32.61
CA PRO A 105 -38.27 -1.62 -31.89
C PRO A 105 -38.87 -2.67 -32.85
N PRO A 106 -38.97 -3.94 -32.44
CA PRO A 106 -39.70 -4.95 -33.22
C PRO A 106 -41.18 -4.55 -33.40
N PRO A 107 -41.86 -4.99 -34.49
CA PRO A 107 -43.25 -4.65 -34.75
C PRO A 107 -44.18 -5.10 -33.62
N ALA A 108 -45.18 -4.28 -33.30
CA ALA A 108 -46.22 -4.65 -32.35
C ALA A 108 -47.06 -5.84 -32.86
N GLN A 109 -47.65 -6.62 -31.95
CA GLN A 109 -48.56 -7.73 -32.32
C GLN A 109 -49.67 -7.23 -33.25
N GLY A 110 -49.80 -7.87 -34.42
CA GLY A 110 -50.79 -7.52 -35.44
C GLY A 110 -50.30 -6.61 -36.57
N GLN A 111 -49.06 -6.10 -36.52
CA GLN A 111 -48.43 -5.42 -37.64
C GLN A 111 -47.82 -6.39 -38.66
N PRO A 112 -47.60 -5.97 -39.92
CA PRO A 112 -46.90 -6.77 -40.92
C PRO A 112 -45.54 -7.25 -40.37
N PRO A 113 -45.16 -8.52 -40.59
CA PRO A 113 -43.88 -9.04 -40.12
C PRO A 113 -42.71 -8.21 -40.66
N GLU A 114 -41.74 -7.90 -39.80
CA GLU A 114 -40.52 -7.22 -40.25
C GLU A 114 -39.75 -8.12 -41.23
N PRO A 115 -38.98 -7.54 -42.17
CA PRO A 115 -38.11 -8.33 -43.04
C PRO A 115 -37.19 -9.22 -42.20
N ALA A 116 -37.08 -10.51 -42.55
CA ALA A 116 -36.29 -11.49 -41.81
C ALA A 116 -34.83 -11.05 -41.60
N ILE A 117 -34.28 -10.27 -42.53
CA ILE A 117 -32.93 -9.69 -42.45
C ILE A 117 -32.80 -8.74 -41.25
N VAL A 118 -33.80 -7.88 -41.01
CA VAL A 118 -33.80 -6.92 -39.89
C VAL A 118 -33.95 -7.65 -38.55
N ALA A 119 -34.84 -8.64 -38.49
CA ALA A 119 -35.02 -9.49 -37.31
C ALA A 119 -33.72 -10.22 -36.94
N ASN A 120 -33.06 -10.83 -37.93
CA ASN A 120 -31.82 -11.57 -37.73
C ASN A 120 -30.67 -10.65 -37.29
N GLU A 121 -30.52 -9.48 -37.90
CA GLU A 121 -29.50 -8.49 -37.51
C GLU A 121 -29.72 -8.01 -36.06
N ARG A 122 -30.98 -7.69 -35.69
CA ARG A 122 -31.35 -7.30 -34.32
C ARG A 122 -31.01 -8.40 -33.32
N ALA A 123 -31.33 -9.65 -33.64
CA ALA A 123 -31.05 -10.79 -32.79
C ALA A 123 -29.54 -11.00 -32.62
N ALA A 124 -28.77 -10.92 -33.70
CA ALA A 124 -27.31 -11.05 -33.67
C ALA A 124 -26.65 -9.95 -32.82
N LEU A 125 -27.03 -8.69 -33.02
CA LEU A 125 -26.52 -7.56 -32.23
C LEU A 125 -26.88 -7.65 -30.74
N THR A 126 -28.07 -8.18 -30.43
CA THR A 126 -28.51 -8.39 -29.04
C THR A 126 -27.72 -9.52 -28.37
N ALA A 127 -27.46 -10.61 -29.09
CA ALA A 127 -26.62 -11.71 -28.61
C ALA A 127 -25.18 -11.23 -28.34
N GLU A 128 -24.58 -10.50 -29.28
CA GLU A 128 -23.24 -9.94 -29.13
C GLU A 128 -23.14 -8.99 -27.91
N LYS A 129 -24.15 -8.13 -27.71
CA LYS A 129 -24.23 -7.26 -26.53
C LYS A 129 -24.27 -8.07 -25.23
N ALA A 130 -25.02 -9.18 -25.21
CA ALA A 130 -25.11 -10.04 -24.03
C ALA A 130 -23.76 -10.70 -23.71
N GLU A 131 -23.04 -11.19 -24.73
CA GLU A 131 -21.70 -11.76 -24.58
C GLU A 131 -20.70 -10.73 -24.03
N ILE A 132 -20.66 -9.52 -24.61
CA ILE A 132 -19.80 -8.44 -24.12
C ILE A 132 -20.12 -8.10 -22.67
N ASN A 133 -21.41 -7.98 -22.31
CA ASN A 133 -21.82 -7.69 -20.94
C ASN A 133 -21.40 -8.78 -19.96
N ALA A 134 -21.39 -10.05 -20.37
CA ALA A 134 -20.90 -11.14 -19.54
C ALA A 134 -19.40 -10.99 -19.23
N VAL A 135 -18.59 -10.61 -20.22
CA VAL A 135 -17.15 -10.36 -20.03
C VAL A 135 -16.92 -9.16 -19.11
N VAL A 136 -17.65 -8.06 -19.33
CA VAL A 136 -17.59 -6.86 -18.49
C VAL A 136 -17.98 -7.18 -17.04
N ALA A 137 -19.04 -7.96 -16.84
CA ALA A 137 -19.44 -8.41 -15.51
C ALA A 137 -18.36 -9.28 -14.85
N GLY A 138 -17.70 -10.16 -15.62
CA GLY A 138 -16.55 -10.94 -15.15
C GLY A 138 -15.41 -10.05 -14.64
N ALA A 139 -15.06 -9.01 -15.39
CA ALA A 139 -14.03 -8.04 -15.00
C ALA A 139 -14.41 -7.26 -13.72
N GLN A 140 -15.68 -6.84 -13.59
CA GLN A 140 -16.17 -6.14 -12.40
C GLN A 140 -16.15 -7.05 -11.16
N ASN A 141 -16.63 -8.29 -11.28
CA ASN A 141 -16.60 -9.27 -10.22
C ASN A 141 -15.16 -9.56 -9.76
N LEU A 142 -14.23 -9.67 -10.71
CA LEU A 142 -12.81 -9.85 -10.41
C LEU A 142 -12.24 -8.66 -9.63
N SER A 143 -12.59 -7.42 -10.01
CA SER A 143 -12.16 -6.22 -9.28
C SER A 143 -12.70 -6.16 -7.85
N ILE A 144 -13.95 -6.57 -7.63
CA ILE A 144 -14.55 -6.64 -6.29
C ILE A 144 -13.81 -7.68 -5.44
N ARG A 145 -13.57 -8.87 -6.01
CA ARG A 145 -12.83 -9.94 -5.33
C ARG A 145 -11.42 -9.50 -4.96
N ILE A 146 -10.70 -8.85 -5.86
CA ILE A 146 -9.36 -8.32 -5.61
C ILE A 146 -9.38 -7.32 -4.46
N SER A 147 -10.37 -6.43 -4.42
CA SER A 147 -10.51 -5.45 -3.33
C SER A 147 -10.61 -6.15 -1.97
N GLY A 148 -11.43 -7.21 -1.87
CA GLY A 148 -11.53 -8.00 -0.64
C GLY A 148 -10.22 -8.72 -0.26
N LEU A 149 -9.42 -9.16 -1.23
CA LEU A 149 -8.10 -9.75 -0.96
C LEU A 149 -7.09 -8.70 -0.46
N VAL A 150 -7.12 -7.48 -1.00
CA VAL A 150 -6.28 -6.37 -0.54
C VAL A 150 -6.64 -5.98 0.90
N ASP A 151 -7.93 -5.94 1.25
CA ASP A 151 -8.38 -5.69 2.62
C ASP A 151 -7.92 -6.79 3.59
N ARG A 152 -7.98 -8.05 3.16
CA ARG A 152 -7.44 -9.18 3.93
C ARG A 152 -5.93 -9.05 4.15
N ILE A 153 -5.18 -8.63 3.14
CA ILE A 153 -3.74 -8.35 3.26
C ILE A 153 -3.49 -7.26 4.31
N ALA A 154 -4.24 -6.15 4.28
CA ALA A 154 -4.10 -5.09 5.27
C ALA A 154 -4.32 -5.60 6.70
N THR A 155 -5.29 -6.49 6.88
CA THR A 155 -5.57 -7.14 8.17
C THR A 155 -4.42 -8.03 8.62
N LEU A 156 -3.88 -8.89 7.75
CA LEU A 156 -2.76 -9.78 8.06
C LEU A 156 -1.50 -9.00 8.41
N ARG A 157 -1.18 -7.94 7.65
CA ARG A 157 -0.03 -7.07 7.94
C ARG A 157 -0.17 -6.39 9.31
N SER A 158 -1.36 -5.93 9.67
CA SER A 158 -1.64 -5.38 11.00
C SER A 158 -1.43 -6.42 12.12
N GLN A 159 -1.82 -7.67 11.88
CA GLN A 159 -1.58 -8.78 12.82
C GLN A 159 -0.09 -9.11 12.95
N LEU A 160 0.65 -9.15 11.84
CA LEU A 160 2.11 -9.34 11.84
C LEU A 160 2.82 -8.20 12.57
N PHE A 161 2.40 -6.96 12.35
CA PHE A 161 2.95 -5.82 13.08
C PHE A 161 2.75 -5.95 14.59
N ARG A 162 1.53 -6.31 15.01
CA ARG A 162 1.22 -6.58 16.42
C ARG A 162 2.03 -7.74 16.99
N SER A 163 2.20 -8.82 16.24
CA SER A 163 2.96 -10.00 16.70
C SER A 163 4.46 -9.72 16.80
N VAL A 164 5.02 -8.90 15.90
CA VAL A 164 6.42 -8.44 15.99
C VAL A 164 6.60 -7.52 17.19
N LEU A 165 5.66 -6.61 17.45
CA LEU A 165 5.72 -5.72 18.60
C LEU A 165 5.67 -6.49 19.93
N THR A 166 4.90 -7.59 20.01
CA THR A 166 4.86 -8.45 21.20
C THR A 166 6.02 -9.43 21.28
N LYS A 167 6.57 -9.93 20.17
CA LYS A 167 7.73 -10.85 20.17
C LYS A 167 9.07 -10.17 20.46
N ARG A 168 9.29 -8.94 19.99
CA ARG A 168 10.58 -8.23 20.18
C ARG A 168 10.71 -7.53 21.53
N TYR A 169 9.66 -7.50 22.32
CA TYR A 169 9.75 -7.08 23.70
C TYR A 169 9.61 -8.31 24.60
N GLU A 170 10.75 -8.78 25.08
CA GLU A 170 10.88 -9.51 26.35
C GLU A 170 10.45 -8.62 27.54
N LEU A 171 9.32 -7.91 27.41
CA LEU A 171 8.67 -7.27 28.53
C LEU A 171 8.26 -8.32 29.56
N SER A 172 7.97 -9.57 29.14
CA SER A 172 7.67 -10.65 30.09
C SER A 172 8.87 -11.07 30.94
N ASP A 173 10.08 -11.06 30.38
CA ASP A 173 11.30 -11.48 31.09
C ASP A 173 11.89 -10.32 31.90
N ALA A 174 11.88 -9.11 31.33
CA ALA A 174 12.31 -7.89 32.03
C ALA A 174 11.31 -7.41 33.10
N LEU A 175 10.01 -7.72 32.98
CA LEU A 175 8.98 -7.50 34.00
C LEU A 175 8.58 -8.81 34.69
N SER A 176 9.46 -9.81 34.68
CA SER A 176 9.18 -11.05 35.38
C SER A 176 9.12 -10.83 36.90
N PRO A 177 8.34 -11.63 37.65
CA PRO A 177 8.36 -11.60 39.11
C PRO A 177 9.77 -11.79 39.69
N GLN A 178 10.62 -12.53 38.98
CA GLN A 178 11.99 -12.80 39.40
C GLN A 178 12.90 -11.58 39.21
N ALA A 179 12.81 -10.86 38.08
CA ALA A 179 13.52 -9.60 37.89
C ALA A 179 13.13 -8.55 38.95
N PHE A 180 11.86 -8.51 39.36
CA PHE A 180 11.40 -7.63 40.44
C PHE A 180 11.94 -8.05 41.81
N SER A 181 11.96 -9.35 42.10
CA SER A 181 12.56 -9.90 43.33
C SER A 181 14.05 -9.58 43.42
N ASP A 182 14.80 -9.82 42.34
CA ASP A 182 16.24 -9.59 42.28
C ASP A 182 16.58 -8.10 42.44
N ALA A 183 15.79 -7.21 41.84
CA ALA A 183 15.94 -5.77 42.00
C ALA A 183 15.68 -5.31 43.45
N HIS A 184 14.64 -5.85 44.08
CA HIS A 184 14.34 -5.58 45.48
C HIS A 184 15.46 -6.08 46.40
N ASP A 185 15.97 -7.29 46.16
CA ASP A 185 17.04 -7.88 46.97
C ASP A 185 18.35 -7.09 46.84
N GLN A 186 18.69 -6.64 45.63
CA GLN A 186 19.84 -5.75 45.42
C GLN A 186 19.67 -4.40 46.13
N PHE A 187 18.47 -3.81 46.08
CA PHE A 187 18.19 -2.54 46.75
C PHE A 187 18.28 -2.66 48.28
N THR A 188 17.74 -3.74 48.85
CA THR A 188 17.85 -4.00 50.29
C THR A 188 19.30 -4.31 50.70
N GLY A 189 20.08 -4.97 49.85
CA GLY A 189 21.51 -5.19 50.04
C GLY A 189 22.29 -3.88 50.10
N LEU A 190 22.06 -2.98 49.13
CA LEU A 190 22.66 -1.65 49.10
C LEU A 190 22.29 -0.83 50.34
N TYR A 191 21.00 -0.79 50.69
CA TYR A 191 20.53 -0.10 51.89
C TYR A 191 21.23 -0.61 53.15
N LYS A 192 21.32 -1.94 53.32
CA LYS A 192 22.04 -2.56 54.45
C LYS A 192 23.53 -2.23 54.42
N ALA A 193 24.17 -2.22 53.26
CA ALA A 193 25.59 -1.86 53.13
C ALA A 193 25.84 -0.40 53.54
N VAL A 194 25.01 0.53 53.05
CA VAL A 194 25.11 1.96 53.40
C VAL A 194 24.79 2.19 54.88
N ALA A 195 23.73 1.58 55.40
CA ALA A 195 23.33 1.71 56.81
C ALA A 195 24.37 1.10 57.75
N SER A 196 24.97 -0.04 57.39
CA SER A 196 26.02 -0.68 58.18
C SER A 196 27.32 0.13 58.15
N TRP A 197 27.73 0.65 57.00
CA TRP A 197 28.86 1.56 56.89
C TRP A 197 28.65 2.84 57.71
N LEU A 198 27.48 3.47 57.63
CA LEU A 198 27.16 4.68 58.37
C LEU A 198 27.15 4.42 59.88
N THR A 199 26.52 3.33 60.31
CA THR A 199 26.51 2.92 61.72
C THR A 199 27.92 2.62 62.22
N PHE A 200 28.75 1.96 61.40
CA PHE A 200 30.13 1.68 61.73
C PHE A 200 30.96 2.97 61.88
N ALA A 201 30.85 3.88 60.92
CA ALA A 201 31.53 5.17 60.95
C ALA A 201 31.14 5.98 62.21
N LEU A 202 29.84 6.06 62.51
CA LEU A 202 29.32 6.81 63.66
C LEU A 202 29.56 6.14 65.02
N LYS A 203 29.58 4.80 65.11
CA LYS A 203 29.79 4.12 66.40
C LYS A 203 31.27 3.85 66.70
N PHE A 204 32.03 3.43 65.71
CA PHE A 204 33.40 2.93 65.93
C PHE A 204 34.48 3.92 65.51
N LYS A 205 34.17 4.87 64.61
CA LYS A 205 35.14 5.87 64.13
C LYS A 205 34.71 7.32 64.38
N PHE A 206 33.77 7.55 65.29
CA PHE A 206 33.26 8.88 65.62
C PHE A 206 34.38 9.86 65.98
N GLN A 207 35.32 9.44 66.84
CA GLN A 207 36.44 10.27 67.25
C GLN A 207 37.39 10.60 66.08
N ALA A 208 37.68 9.64 65.22
CA ALA A 208 38.50 9.87 64.03
C ALA A 208 37.80 10.79 63.02
N MET A 209 36.49 10.63 62.86
CA MET A 209 35.66 11.45 61.97
C MET A 209 35.51 12.89 62.49
N LEU A 210 35.32 13.07 63.80
CA LEU A 210 35.34 14.37 64.48
C LEU A 210 36.72 15.04 64.40
N ALA A 211 37.80 14.29 64.63
CA ALA A 211 39.15 14.84 64.51
C ALA A 211 39.45 15.27 63.08
N ALA A 212 39.08 14.47 62.08
CA ALA A 212 39.26 14.81 60.68
C ALA A 212 38.42 16.03 60.26
N THR A 213 37.16 16.12 60.70
CA THR A 213 36.30 17.28 60.41
C THR A 213 36.78 18.54 61.12
N LEU A 214 37.22 18.45 62.39
CA LEU A 214 37.83 19.58 63.09
C LEU A 214 39.12 20.03 62.41
N MET A 215 39.99 19.10 61.98
CA MET A 215 41.21 19.43 61.25
C MET A 215 40.92 20.08 59.90
N ALA A 216 39.91 19.60 59.17
CA ALA A 216 39.46 20.21 57.92
C ALA A 216 38.91 21.63 58.14
N LEU A 217 38.09 21.82 59.18
CA LEU A 217 37.58 23.15 59.55
C LEU A 217 38.69 24.08 60.05
N ALA A 218 39.66 23.58 60.80
CA ALA A 218 40.82 24.35 61.23
C ALA A 218 41.65 24.79 60.02
N LEU A 219 41.90 23.90 59.06
CA LEU A 219 42.60 24.23 57.83
C LEU A 219 41.81 25.26 57.00
N ALA A 220 40.49 25.10 56.88
CA ALA A 220 39.62 26.06 56.21
C ALA A 220 39.67 27.44 56.90
N ALA A 221 39.66 27.47 58.24
CA ALA A 221 39.78 28.70 59.02
C ALA A 221 41.16 29.36 58.83
N VAL A 222 42.24 28.58 58.81
CA VAL A 222 43.60 29.08 58.52
C VAL A 222 43.66 29.69 57.11
N LEU A 223 43.05 29.04 56.11
CA LEU A 223 42.98 29.59 54.75
C LEU A 223 42.14 30.87 54.69
N LEU A 224 40.99 30.93 55.37
CA LEU A 224 40.15 32.13 55.42
C LEU A 224 40.84 33.30 56.14
N ILE A 225 41.39 33.06 57.33
CA ILE A 225 42.02 34.10 58.16
C ILE A 225 43.38 34.49 57.58
N GLY A 226 44.20 33.50 57.22
CA GLY A 226 45.51 33.70 56.62
C GLY A 226 45.41 34.34 55.24
N GLY A 227 44.46 33.89 54.41
CA GLY A 227 44.13 34.50 53.13
C GLY A 227 43.69 35.95 53.31
N ARG A 228 42.76 36.22 54.23
CA ARG A 228 42.31 37.58 54.53
C ARG A 228 43.43 38.46 55.10
N ARG A 229 44.37 37.91 55.87
CA ARG A 229 45.48 38.69 56.48
C ARG A 229 46.62 38.98 55.50
N LEU A 230 46.96 38.03 54.63
CA LEU A 230 48.03 38.17 53.63
C LEU A 230 47.56 38.97 52.41
N PHE A 231 46.33 38.74 51.96
CA PHE A 231 45.78 39.39 50.75
C PHE A 231 44.84 40.56 51.06
N GLY A 232 44.45 40.79 52.32
CA GLY A 232 43.48 41.84 52.68
C GLY A 232 43.93 43.27 52.35
N ARG A 233 45.25 43.55 52.36
CA ARG A 233 45.78 44.86 51.95
C ARG A 233 45.82 45.07 50.44
N ILE A 234 45.65 44.00 49.65
CA ILE A 234 45.61 44.05 48.19
C ILE A 234 44.16 44.28 47.70
N PHE A 235 43.17 44.02 48.57
CA PHE A 235 41.74 44.17 48.31
C PHE A 235 41.08 45.27 49.15
N GLU A 236 41.84 46.24 49.67
CA GLU A 236 41.27 47.50 50.14
C GLU A 236 40.97 48.36 48.91
N ALA A 237 39.69 48.55 48.59
CA ALA A 237 39.26 49.51 47.58
C ALA A 237 39.73 50.90 48.02
N ASP A 238 40.55 51.55 47.20
CA ASP A 238 41.01 52.90 47.45
C ASP A 238 39.79 53.84 47.52
N ALA A 239 39.49 54.36 48.70
CA ALA A 239 38.33 55.21 48.93
C ALA A 239 38.42 56.56 48.19
N SER A 240 39.56 56.85 47.53
CA SER A 240 39.73 58.00 46.64
C SER A 240 39.35 57.73 45.18
N VAL A 241 39.06 56.48 44.82
CA VAL A 241 38.64 56.07 43.47
C VAL A 241 37.15 55.76 43.51
N GLU A 242 36.33 56.74 43.11
CA GLU A 242 34.86 56.65 43.17
C GLU A 242 34.28 55.62 42.17
N GLU A 243 35.06 55.20 41.17
CA GLU A 243 34.73 54.10 40.25
C GLU A 243 35.98 53.27 39.87
N PRO A 244 36.26 52.15 40.54
CA PRO A 244 37.22 51.18 40.04
C PRO A 244 36.58 50.37 38.91
N SER A 245 37.22 50.33 37.74
CA SER A 245 36.82 49.51 36.58
C SER A 245 36.82 48.01 36.88
#